data_AF-A0A5C6DIS5-F1
#
_entry.id   AF-A0A5C6DIS5-F1
#
_cell.length_a   1.000
_cell.length_b   1.000
_cell.length_c   1.000
_cell.angle_alpha   90.00
_cell.angle_beta   90.00
_cell.angle_gamma   90.00
#
_symmetry.space_group_name_H-M   'P 1'
#
loop_
_entity.id
_entity.type
_entity.pdbx_description
1 polymer ?
#
loop_
_entity_poly.entity_id
_entity_poly.type
_entity_poly.pdbx_seq_one_letter_code
_entity_poly.pdbx_strand_id
1 'polypeptide(L)'
;MLRNDSLFQLLWVFSLTCGLSATAGAQPATFRVETSIFEGSSKDAVAKHLILFDGGLVYDLPIIEDRFVTVYDSPRKRVILLDRQTKTRSTIGIEDLVRITAQARSAAETREQQARLGILATPEFDPDASVYSIEFGEASYKTTVQETSDVDIALQYGQFADLASRLNLVRRIGLPPFARMSLNQRIATDGKMPKETSLAIRRGIAVDRFRSTHQVIAYLSQSDRKQIEEAGSMLALYNEVGLEKMQP
;
A
#
# COMPACT_ATOMS: atom_id res chain seq x y z
N MET A 1 -34.42 82.15 -5.83
CA MET A 1 -33.32 82.57 -6.71
C MET A 1 -32.10 81.76 -6.30
N LEU A 2 -31.62 80.87 -7.20
CA LEU A 2 -30.30 80.19 -7.24
C LEU A 2 -30.00 79.17 -6.09
N ARG A 3 -29.98 77.83 -6.27
CA ARG A 3 -29.20 76.89 -7.12
C ARG A 3 -27.89 76.41 -6.45
N ASN A 4 -27.78 75.10 -6.19
CA ASN A 4 -26.62 74.16 -6.36
C ASN A 4 -26.73 72.98 -5.37
N ASP A 5 -26.94 71.73 -5.82
CA ASP A 5 -25.96 70.75 -6.37
C ASP A 5 -25.10 70.12 -5.25
N SER A 6 -25.47 68.96 -4.68
CA SER A 6 -25.15 67.58 -5.11
C SER A 6 -23.69 67.12 -4.90
N LEU A 7 -23.59 66.01 -4.14
CA LEU A 7 -22.62 64.89 -4.23
C LEU A 7 -21.15 65.09 -3.78
N PHE A 8 -20.76 64.41 -2.70
CA PHE A 8 -19.47 63.70 -2.51
C PHE A 8 -19.66 62.70 -1.33
N GLN A 9 -19.95 61.42 -1.59
CA GLN A 9 -19.02 60.27 -1.58
C GLN A 9 -18.19 60.08 -0.29
N LEU A 10 -18.44 58.98 0.43
CA LEU A 10 -17.38 58.09 0.95
C LEU A 10 -17.99 56.74 1.39
N LEU A 11 -18.04 55.80 0.43
CA LEU A 11 -18.23 54.38 0.68
C LEU A 11 -16.86 53.80 1.07
N TRP A 12 -16.78 53.23 2.27
CA TRP A 12 -15.65 52.39 2.65
C TRP A 12 -15.77 51.03 1.96
N VAL A 13 -14.99 50.82 0.90
CA VAL A 13 -14.77 49.49 0.31
C VAL A 13 -13.65 48.82 1.10
N PHE A 14 -14.01 47.93 2.02
CA PHE A 14 -13.08 46.91 2.51
C PHE A 14 -12.88 45.89 1.40
N SER A 15 -11.86 46.07 0.56
CA SER A 15 -11.38 45.01 -0.34
C SER A 15 -10.69 43.95 0.51
N LEU A 16 -11.46 42.94 0.91
CA LEU A 16 -10.93 41.68 1.40
C LEU A 16 -10.39 40.89 0.20
N THR A 17 -9.16 41.17 -0.21
CA THR A 17 -8.42 40.28 -1.12
C THR A 17 -8.05 39.01 -0.34
N CYS A 18 -8.99 38.07 -0.27
CA CYS A 18 -8.68 36.67 0.02
C CYS A 18 -7.77 36.18 -1.11
N GLY A 19 -6.46 36.21 -0.88
CA GLY A 19 -5.51 35.49 -1.69
C GLY A 19 -5.85 34.00 -1.61
N LEU A 20 -6.48 33.47 -2.65
CA LEU A 20 -6.47 32.03 -2.93
C LEU A 20 -5.00 31.65 -3.12
N SER A 21 -4.34 31.24 -2.04
CA SER A 21 -3.15 30.42 -2.15
C SER A 21 -3.66 29.09 -2.70
N ALA A 22 -3.56 28.91 -4.02
CA ALA A 22 -3.69 27.59 -4.61
C ALA A 22 -2.62 26.73 -3.95
N THR A 23 -3.04 25.82 -3.08
CA THR A 23 -2.19 24.74 -2.64
C THR A 23 -1.82 23.98 -3.91
N ALA A 24 -0.63 24.24 -4.44
CA ALA A 24 -0.06 23.39 -5.47
C ALA A 24 -0.09 21.98 -4.89
N GLY A 25 -1.00 21.14 -5.42
CA GLY A 25 -1.15 19.77 -4.93
C GLY A 25 0.22 19.12 -5.01
N ALA A 26 0.77 18.73 -3.86
CA ALA A 26 2.03 18.02 -3.81
C ALA A 26 1.91 16.82 -4.76
N GLN A 27 2.78 16.76 -5.76
CA GLN A 27 2.86 15.61 -6.65
C GLN A 27 3.21 14.40 -5.78
N PRO A 28 2.52 13.25 -5.94
CA PRO A 28 2.88 12.04 -5.20
C PRO A 28 4.37 11.74 -5.39
N ALA A 29 5.07 11.46 -4.28
CA ALA A 29 6.48 11.09 -4.31
C ALA A 29 6.73 9.91 -5.28
N THR A 30 7.82 9.99 -6.03
CA THR A 30 8.21 9.00 -7.04
C THR A 30 9.43 8.24 -6.56
N PHE A 31 9.28 6.94 -6.33
CA PHE A 31 10.32 6.12 -5.70
C PHE A 31 10.12 4.64 -6.03
N ARG A 32 11.08 3.81 -5.66
CA ARG A 32 10.96 2.35 -5.78
C ARG A 32 11.30 1.65 -4.47
N VAL A 33 10.72 0.48 -4.29
CA VAL A 33 11.03 -0.45 -3.21
C VAL A 33 11.35 -1.81 -3.80
N GLU A 34 12.54 -2.31 -3.51
CA GLU A 34 12.91 -3.69 -3.82
C GLU A 34 12.62 -4.55 -2.59
N THR A 35 11.79 -5.57 -2.75
CA THR A 35 11.44 -6.52 -1.68
C THR A 35 11.94 -7.91 -2.02
N SER A 36 12.63 -8.56 -1.08
CA SER A 36 13.01 -9.98 -1.19
C SER A 36 12.41 -10.75 -0.03
N ILE A 37 11.84 -11.92 -0.29
CA ILE A 37 11.20 -12.80 0.69
C ILE A 37 11.97 -14.11 0.75
N PHE A 38 12.29 -14.56 1.96
CA PHE A 38 13.05 -15.76 2.27
C PHE A 38 12.20 -16.68 3.15
N GLU A 39 12.39 -17.99 3.00
CA GLU A 39 11.73 -19.03 3.79
C GLU A 39 12.76 -19.81 4.63
N GLY A 40 12.41 -20.06 5.90
CA GLY A 40 13.26 -20.75 6.86
C GLY A 40 14.60 -20.04 7.05
N SER A 41 15.69 -20.79 6.90
CA SER A 41 17.07 -20.29 6.96
C SER A 41 17.69 -20.11 5.58
N SER A 42 16.89 -20.14 4.50
CA SER A 42 17.40 -19.99 3.14
C SER A 42 18.05 -18.63 2.93
N LYS A 43 19.20 -18.62 2.24
CA LYS A 43 19.84 -17.39 1.76
C LYS A 43 19.27 -16.93 0.42
N ASP A 44 18.67 -17.85 -0.34
CA ASP A 44 18.03 -17.53 -1.60
C ASP A 44 16.59 -17.11 -1.36
N ALA A 45 16.20 -16.01 -1.99
CA ALA A 45 14.84 -15.50 -1.91
C ALA A 45 13.88 -16.40 -2.70
N VAL A 46 12.76 -16.75 -2.10
CA VAL A 46 11.65 -17.50 -2.74
C VAL A 46 10.74 -16.58 -3.55
N ALA A 47 10.75 -15.28 -3.25
CA ALA A 47 10.07 -14.26 -4.04
C ALA A 47 10.85 -12.95 -4.02
N LYS A 48 10.79 -12.20 -5.12
CA LYS A 48 11.37 -10.87 -5.25
C LYS A 48 10.40 -9.97 -5.99
N HIS A 49 10.26 -8.74 -5.53
CA HIS A 49 9.36 -7.75 -6.10
C HIS A 49 10.09 -6.43 -6.30
N LEU A 50 9.89 -5.83 -7.47
CA LEU A 50 10.21 -4.44 -7.74
C LEU A 50 8.90 -3.64 -7.70
N ILE A 51 8.77 -2.77 -6.71
CA ILE A 51 7.56 -1.99 -6.48
C ILE A 51 7.85 -0.55 -6.86
N LEU A 52 7.19 -0.05 -7.90
CA LEU A 52 7.42 1.28 -8.46
C LEU A 52 6.26 2.21 -8.12
N PHE A 53 6.54 3.37 -7.55
CA PHE A 53 5.57 4.40 -7.22
C PHE A 53 5.77 5.58 -8.17
N ASP A 54 4.75 5.88 -8.97
CA ASP A 54 4.81 6.95 -9.99
C ASP A 54 3.42 7.55 -10.24
N GLY A 55 3.29 8.87 -10.10
CA GLY A 55 2.05 9.59 -10.42
C GLY A 55 0.80 9.11 -9.67
N GLY A 56 0.97 8.56 -8.46
CA GLY A 56 -0.11 7.97 -7.66
C GLY A 56 -0.51 6.54 -8.06
N LEU A 57 0.18 5.94 -9.03
CA LEU A 57 0.09 4.52 -9.35
C LEU A 57 1.20 3.74 -8.65
N VAL A 58 0.91 2.50 -8.30
CA VAL A 58 1.91 1.55 -7.78
C VAL A 58 1.94 0.33 -8.66
N TYR A 59 3.12 -0.02 -9.17
CA TYR A 59 3.36 -1.20 -10.00
C TYR A 59 4.15 -2.21 -9.17
N ASP A 60 3.52 -3.32 -8.81
CA ASP A 60 4.16 -4.45 -8.15
C ASP A 60 4.55 -5.51 -9.18
N LEU A 61 5.85 -5.57 -9.47
CA LEU A 61 6.45 -6.41 -10.50
C LEU A 61 7.20 -7.58 -9.83
N PRO A 62 6.69 -8.82 -9.88
CA PRO A 62 7.46 -9.96 -9.41
C PRO A 62 8.63 -10.24 -10.36
N ILE A 63 9.76 -10.65 -9.77
CA ILE A 63 11.03 -10.88 -10.49
C ILE A 63 11.34 -12.38 -10.62
N ILE A 64 10.86 -13.22 -9.69
CA ILE A 64 11.08 -14.69 -9.73
C ILE A 64 9.94 -15.38 -10.46
N GLU A 65 8.71 -15.30 -9.93
CA GLU A 65 7.50 -15.76 -10.60
C GLU A 65 6.89 -14.57 -11.36
N ASP A 66 7.43 -14.30 -12.56
CA ASP A 66 7.21 -13.05 -13.28
C ASP A 66 5.85 -12.95 -14.01
N ARG A 67 4.96 -13.92 -13.81
CA ARG A 67 3.67 -14.03 -14.50
C ARG A 67 2.69 -12.90 -14.20
N PHE A 68 2.48 -12.60 -12.92
CA PHE A 68 1.40 -11.70 -12.49
C PHE A 68 1.91 -10.33 -12.04
N VAL A 69 1.64 -9.30 -12.82
CA VAL A 69 1.90 -7.90 -12.42
C VAL A 69 0.65 -7.33 -11.77
N THR A 70 0.80 -6.58 -10.68
CA THR A 70 -0.31 -5.87 -10.05
C THR A 70 -0.12 -4.37 -10.17
N VAL A 71 -1.15 -3.66 -10.64
CA VAL A 71 -1.16 -2.19 -10.70
C VAL A 71 -2.24 -1.65 -9.77
N TYR A 72 -1.85 -0.84 -8.80
CA TYR A 72 -2.76 -0.13 -7.90
C TYR A 72 -2.95 1.29 -8.45
N ASP A 73 -4.13 1.58 -8.98
CA ASP A 73 -4.52 2.87 -9.56
C ASP A 73 -5.46 3.58 -8.57
N SER A 74 -4.86 4.13 -7.51
CA SER A 74 -5.56 4.85 -6.45
C SER A 74 -6.36 6.07 -6.94
N PRO A 75 -5.88 6.86 -7.94
CA PRO A 75 -6.66 7.94 -8.53
C PRO A 75 -7.98 7.45 -9.16
N ARG A 76 -7.98 6.29 -9.81
CA ARG A 76 -9.20 5.69 -10.41
C ARG A 76 -9.86 4.62 -9.55
N LYS A 77 -9.46 4.52 -8.28
CA LYS A 77 -10.06 3.63 -7.26
C LYS A 77 -10.13 2.16 -7.68
N ARG A 78 -9.08 1.66 -8.34
CA ARG A 78 -9.04 0.27 -8.84
C ARG A 78 -7.68 -0.38 -8.65
N VAL A 79 -7.68 -1.71 -8.59
CA VAL A 79 -6.50 -2.57 -8.63
C VAL A 79 -6.63 -3.49 -9.83
N ILE A 80 -5.56 -3.65 -10.59
CA ILE A 80 -5.56 -4.39 -11.85
C ILE A 80 -4.50 -5.49 -11.75
N LEU A 81 -4.91 -6.72 -11.96
CA LEU A 81 -4.03 -7.87 -12.13
C LEU A 81 -3.79 -8.08 -13.63
N LEU A 82 -2.53 -8.20 -14.02
CA LEU A 82 -2.09 -8.48 -15.39
C LEU A 82 -1.47 -9.87 -15.42
N ASP A 83 -1.96 -10.75 -16.28
CA ASP A 83 -1.35 -12.06 -16.54
C ASP A 83 -0.54 -12.00 -17.83
N ARG A 84 0.79 -11.97 -17.69
CA ARG A 84 1.72 -11.88 -18.83
C ARG A 84 1.66 -13.10 -19.75
N GLN A 85 1.30 -14.27 -19.22
CA GLN A 85 1.26 -15.50 -20.00
C GLN A 85 0.01 -15.57 -20.87
N THR A 86 -1.17 -15.28 -20.29
CA THR A 86 -2.44 -15.34 -21.03
C THR A 86 -2.81 -14.05 -21.74
N LYS A 87 -2.06 -12.96 -21.51
CA LYS A 87 -2.33 -11.61 -22.02
C LYS A 87 -3.73 -11.13 -21.66
N THR A 88 -4.13 -11.43 -20.44
CA THR A 88 -5.42 -11.01 -19.86
C THR A 88 -5.19 -10.10 -18.67
N ARG A 89 -6.22 -9.33 -18.33
CA ARG A 89 -6.23 -8.48 -17.13
C ARG A 89 -7.54 -8.62 -16.38
N SER A 90 -7.52 -8.35 -15.08
CA SER A 90 -8.72 -8.30 -14.26
C SER A 90 -8.68 -7.09 -13.35
N THR A 91 -9.79 -6.36 -13.30
CA THR A 91 -9.94 -5.14 -12.52
C THR A 91 -10.83 -5.36 -11.32
N ILE A 92 -10.39 -4.91 -10.14
CA ILE A 92 -11.16 -4.93 -8.89
C ILE A 92 -11.25 -3.50 -8.35
N GLY A 93 -12.43 -3.07 -7.93
CA GLY A 93 -12.59 -1.78 -7.27
C GLY A 93 -11.94 -1.77 -5.88
N ILE A 94 -11.27 -0.68 -5.51
CA ILE A 94 -10.74 -0.52 -4.14
C ILE A 94 -11.87 -0.57 -3.12
N GLU A 95 -13.05 -0.03 -3.46
CA GLU A 95 -14.24 -0.11 -2.60
C GLU A 95 -14.70 -1.56 -2.39
N ASP A 96 -14.56 -2.43 -3.40
CA ASP A 96 -14.84 -3.86 -3.27
C ASP A 96 -13.84 -4.54 -2.33
N LEU A 97 -12.55 -4.23 -2.46
CA LEU A 97 -11.52 -4.71 -1.54
C LEU A 97 -11.83 -4.29 -0.09
N VAL A 98 -12.23 -3.04 0.11
CA VAL A 98 -12.62 -2.51 1.43
C VAL A 98 -13.85 -3.24 1.97
N ARG A 99 -14.90 -3.38 1.15
CA ARG A 99 -16.15 -4.04 1.53
C ARG A 99 -15.93 -5.52 1.89
N ILE A 100 -15.21 -6.27 1.06
CA ILE A 100 -14.91 -7.69 1.31
C ILE A 100 -14.10 -7.84 2.61
N THR A 101 -13.12 -6.98 2.83
CA THR A 101 -12.31 -7.01 4.06
C THR A 101 -13.16 -6.68 5.29
N ALA A 102 -14.08 -5.72 5.19
CA ALA A 102 -15.01 -5.39 6.27
C ALA A 102 -15.97 -6.55 6.55
N GLN A 103 -16.50 -7.21 5.52
CA GLN A 103 -17.34 -8.40 5.66
C GLN A 103 -16.59 -9.55 6.34
N ALA A 104 -15.34 -9.81 5.92
CA ALA A 104 -14.50 -10.82 6.56
C ALA A 104 -14.22 -10.51 8.03
N ARG A 105 -14.05 -9.22 8.38
CA ARG A 105 -13.92 -8.79 9.77
C ARG A 105 -15.21 -9.05 10.56
N SER A 106 -16.37 -8.68 10.01
CA SER A 106 -17.67 -8.85 10.68
C SER A 106 -18.10 -10.30 10.82
N ALA A 107 -17.63 -11.20 9.95
CA ALA A 107 -17.88 -12.64 10.06
C ALA A 107 -17.20 -13.30 11.27
N ALA A 108 -16.26 -12.60 11.93
CA ALA A 108 -15.68 -13.04 13.20
C ALA A 108 -16.57 -12.58 14.36
N GLU A 109 -17.55 -13.41 14.72
CA GLU A 109 -18.60 -13.09 15.68
C GLU A 109 -18.11 -13.19 17.14
N THR A 110 -17.13 -14.04 17.42
CA THR A 110 -16.61 -14.24 18.78
C THR A 110 -15.27 -13.55 18.99
N ARG A 111 -15.00 -13.11 20.23
CA ARG A 111 -13.71 -12.53 20.61
C ARG A 111 -12.54 -13.48 20.31
N GLU A 112 -12.75 -14.78 20.49
CA GLU A 112 -11.74 -15.80 20.19
C GLU A 112 -11.43 -15.86 18.68
N GLN A 113 -12.45 -15.86 17.82
CA GLN A 113 -12.27 -15.78 16.37
C GLN A 113 -11.53 -14.50 15.98
N GLN A 114 -11.94 -13.36 16.54
CA GLN A 114 -11.32 -12.07 16.26
C GLN A 114 -9.84 -12.02 16.68
N ALA A 115 -9.49 -12.62 17.84
CA ALA A 115 -8.12 -12.76 18.29
C ALA A 115 -7.29 -13.66 17.35
N ARG A 116 -7.82 -14.83 16.95
CA ARG A 116 -7.14 -15.74 16.01
C ARG A 116 -6.90 -15.12 14.64
N LEU A 117 -7.81 -14.27 14.16
CA LEU A 117 -7.68 -13.59 12.88
C LEU A 117 -6.83 -12.30 12.96
N GLY A 118 -6.40 -11.88 14.15
CA GLY A 118 -5.63 -10.65 14.34
C GLY A 118 -6.45 -9.36 14.21
N ILE A 119 -7.77 -9.44 14.34
CA ILE A 119 -8.67 -8.27 14.30
C ILE A 119 -8.48 -7.39 15.55
N LEU A 120 -8.20 -8.01 16.69
CA LEU A 120 -7.96 -7.34 17.97
C LEU A 120 -6.48 -7.08 18.26
N ALA A 121 -5.59 -7.50 17.36
CA ALA A 121 -4.16 -7.39 17.57
C ALA A 121 -3.72 -5.93 17.39
N THR A 122 -2.86 -5.47 18.30
CA THR A 122 -2.35 -4.11 18.34
C THR A 122 -0.82 -4.14 18.20
N PRO A 123 -0.22 -3.32 17.32
CA PRO A 123 1.22 -3.25 17.21
C PRO A 123 1.85 -2.60 18.45
N GLU A 124 2.91 -3.21 18.94
CA GLU A 124 3.79 -2.68 19.98
C GLU A 124 5.08 -2.14 19.32
N PHE A 125 5.69 -1.12 19.93
CA PHE A 125 6.95 -0.55 19.47
C PHE A 125 7.98 -0.57 20.60
N ASP A 126 9.12 -1.20 20.34
CA ASP A 126 10.31 -1.17 21.18
C ASP A 126 11.26 -0.08 20.63
N PRO A 127 11.44 1.05 21.35
CA PRO A 127 12.28 2.15 20.90
C PRO A 127 13.78 1.83 20.96
N ASP A 128 14.22 0.95 21.87
CA ASP A 128 15.63 0.62 22.05
C ASP A 128 16.12 -0.26 20.90
N ALA A 129 15.28 -1.21 20.47
CA ALA A 129 15.56 -2.07 19.33
C ALA A 129 15.12 -1.46 17.99
N SER A 130 14.30 -0.40 18.00
CA SER A 130 13.58 0.14 16.84
C SER A 130 12.82 -0.96 16.08
N VAL A 131 12.00 -1.71 16.83
CA VAL A 131 11.24 -2.87 16.32
C VAL A 131 9.76 -2.68 16.63
N TYR A 132 8.93 -2.90 15.60
CA TYR A 132 7.49 -3.07 15.79
C TYR A 132 7.16 -4.56 15.84
N SER A 133 6.27 -4.97 16.74
CA SER A 133 5.79 -6.35 16.82
C SER A 133 4.28 -6.42 16.93
N ILE A 134 3.71 -7.49 16.40
CA ILE A 134 2.29 -7.80 16.56
C ILE A 134 2.09 -9.32 16.57
N GLU A 135 1.24 -9.80 17.47
CA GLU A 135 0.95 -11.22 17.63
C GLU A 135 -0.55 -11.48 17.49
N PHE A 136 -0.92 -12.62 16.91
CA PHE A 136 -2.29 -13.06 16.74
C PHE A 136 -2.37 -14.56 16.48
N GLY A 137 -3.29 -15.25 17.16
CA GLY A 137 -3.39 -16.71 17.06
C GLY A 137 -2.04 -17.39 17.31
N GLU A 138 -1.58 -18.18 16.34
CA GLU A 138 -0.29 -18.88 16.34
C GLU A 138 0.82 -18.13 15.58
N ALA A 139 0.57 -16.88 15.16
CA ALA A 139 1.47 -16.09 14.32
C ALA A 139 2.00 -14.84 15.02
N SER A 140 3.24 -14.46 14.69
CA SER A 140 3.84 -13.20 15.12
C SER A 140 4.65 -12.55 14.01
N TYR A 141 4.52 -11.23 13.91
CA TYR A 141 5.36 -10.39 13.07
C TYR A 141 6.32 -9.58 13.94
N LYS A 142 7.54 -9.40 13.44
CA LYS A 142 8.52 -8.43 13.95
C LYS A 142 9.10 -7.65 12.79
N THR A 143 9.07 -6.34 12.85
CA THR A 143 9.55 -5.46 11.78
C THR A 143 10.56 -4.47 12.34
N THR A 144 11.81 -4.59 11.89
CA THR A 144 12.78 -3.50 12.03
C THR A 144 12.47 -2.44 10.98
N VAL A 145 12.78 -1.20 11.31
CA VAL A 145 12.42 -0.04 10.49
C VAL A 145 13.65 0.78 10.10
N GLN A 146 13.46 1.63 9.10
CA GLN A 146 14.40 2.65 8.70
C GLN A 146 13.68 3.99 8.60
N GLU A 147 14.41 5.06 8.91
CA GLU A 147 13.94 6.42 8.73
C GLU A 147 13.83 6.76 7.24
N THR A 148 12.91 7.64 6.90
CA THR A 148 12.82 8.26 5.58
C THR A 148 12.85 9.78 5.76
N SER A 149 13.58 10.47 4.89
CA SER A 149 13.60 11.94 4.89
C SER A 149 12.30 12.56 4.38
N ASP A 150 11.43 11.72 3.79
CA ASP A 150 10.15 12.10 3.23
C ASP A 150 9.04 11.22 3.81
N VAL A 151 8.15 11.83 4.59
CA VAL A 151 7.01 11.16 5.22
C VAL A 151 6.00 10.66 4.19
N ASP A 152 5.92 11.30 3.02
CA ASP A 152 4.98 10.90 1.97
C ASP A 152 5.35 9.54 1.39
N ILE A 153 6.64 9.17 1.39
CA ILE A 153 7.09 7.82 1.04
C ILE A 153 6.52 6.78 2.00
N ALA A 154 6.60 7.03 3.31
CA ALA A 154 6.07 6.14 4.34
C ALA A 154 4.55 5.96 4.21
N LEU A 155 3.83 7.07 4.02
CA LEU A 155 2.37 7.05 3.84
C LEU A 155 1.95 6.31 2.57
N GLN A 156 2.60 6.57 1.44
CA GLN A 156 2.30 5.88 0.17
C GLN A 156 2.60 4.38 0.25
N TYR A 157 3.72 4.00 0.86
CA TYR A 157 4.04 2.58 1.07
C TYR A 157 3.02 1.92 2.00
N GLY A 158 2.62 2.58 3.09
CA GLY A 158 1.59 2.08 4.01
C GLY A 158 0.26 1.82 3.29
N GLN A 159 -0.18 2.75 2.45
CA GLN A 159 -1.39 2.60 1.63
C GLN A 159 -1.28 1.42 0.64
N PHE A 160 -0.15 1.30 -0.05
CA PHE A 160 0.13 0.14 -0.91
C PHE A 160 0.06 -1.17 -0.11
N ALA A 161 0.72 -1.24 1.04
CA ALA A 161 0.80 -2.47 1.82
C ALA A 161 -0.57 -2.87 2.41
N ASP A 162 -1.43 -1.90 2.73
CA ASP A 162 -2.83 -2.14 3.09
C ASP A 162 -3.62 -2.73 1.91
N LEU A 163 -3.56 -2.09 0.74
CA LEU A 163 -4.25 -2.57 -0.47
C LEU A 163 -3.78 -3.96 -0.89
N ALA A 164 -2.47 -4.22 -0.84
CA ALA A 164 -1.90 -5.53 -1.12
C ALA A 164 -2.40 -6.60 -0.14
N SER A 165 -2.53 -6.26 1.15
CA SER A 165 -3.08 -7.16 2.17
C SER A 165 -4.55 -7.49 1.91
N ARG A 166 -5.36 -6.50 1.51
CA ARG A 166 -6.76 -6.72 1.12
C ARG A 166 -6.89 -7.53 -0.16
N LEU A 167 -6.05 -7.28 -1.15
CA LEU A 167 -6.02 -8.06 -2.38
C LEU A 167 -5.70 -9.53 -2.10
N ASN A 168 -4.71 -9.79 -1.24
CA ASN A 168 -4.38 -11.16 -0.82
C ASN A 168 -5.55 -11.87 -0.13
N LEU A 169 -6.35 -11.15 0.67
CA LEU A 169 -7.59 -11.72 1.23
C LEU A 169 -8.58 -12.14 0.14
N VAL A 170 -8.81 -11.28 -0.85
CA VAL A 170 -9.71 -11.60 -1.99
C VAL A 170 -9.19 -12.79 -2.79
N ARG A 171 -7.87 -12.85 -3.01
CA ARG A 171 -7.19 -13.96 -3.70
C ARG A 171 -7.00 -15.21 -2.82
N ARG A 172 -7.35 -15.15 -1.53
CA ARG A 172 -7.19 -16.21 -0.53
C ARG A 172 -5.74 -16.69 -0.36
N ILE A 173 -4.80 -15.74 -0.33
CA ILE A 173 -3.37 -15.99 -0.20
C ILE A 173 -2.88 -15.59 1.19
N GLY A 174 -2.15 -16.49 1.85
CA GLY A 174 -1.46 -16.20 3.12
C GLY A 174 -2.37 -16.17 4.35
N LEU A 175 -1.89 -15.51 5.40
CA LEU A 175 -2.62 -15.34 6.66
C LEU A 175 -3.71 -14.26 6.55
N PRO A 176 -4.70 -14.26 7.47
CA PRO A 176 -5.63 -13.14 7.60
C PRO A 176 -4.90 -11.79 7.65
N PRO A 177 -5.38 -10.75 6.96
CA PRO A 177 -4.60 -9.55 6.71
C PRO A 177 -4.55 -8.59 7.90
N PHE A 178 -5.45 -8.73 8.88
CA PHE A 178 -5.78 -7.67 9.83
C PHE A 178 -4.60 -7.21 10.69
N ALA A 179 -3.81 -8.15 11.23
CA ALA A 179 -2.63 -7.80 12.01
C ALA A 179 -1.58 -7.09 11.14
N ARG A 180 -1.33 -7.58 9.92
CA ARG A 180 -0.37 -6.97 9.00
C ARG A 180 -0.80 -5.56 8.56
N MET A 181 -2.10 -5.35 8.34
CA MET A 181 -2.66 -4.03 8.04
C MET A 181 -2.43 -3.07 9.20
N SER A 182 -2.77 -3.45 10.43
CA SER A 182 -2.55 -2.61 11.62
C SER A 182 -1.07 -2.28 11.84
N LEU A 183 -0.18 -3.26 11.66
CA LEU A 183 1.27 -3.09 11.77
C LEU A 183 1.80 -2.08 10.76
N ASN A 184 1.49 -2.27 9.48
CA ASN A 184 1.94 -1.38 8.41
C ASN A 184 1.39 0.04 8.58
N GLN A 185 0.12 0.17 8.99
CA GLN A 185 -0.49 1.46 9.25
C GLN A 185 0.25 2.20 10.38
N ARG A 186 0.59 1.50 11.47
CA ARG A 186 1.33 2.10 12.59
C ARG A 186 2.72 2.57 12.16
N ILE A 187 3.47 1.72 11.45
CA ILE A 187 4.81 2.07 10.95
C ILE A 187 4.75 3.31 10.04
N ALA A 188 3.78 3.35 9.12
CA ALA A 188 3.62 4.47 8.19
C ALA A 188 3.18 5.76 8.89
N THR A 189 2.25 5.69 9.86
CA THR A 189 1.83 6.85 10.65
C THR A 189 2.97 7.42 11.50
N ASP A 190 3.89 6.57 11.96
CA ASP A 190 5.11 6.98 12.67
C ASP A 190 6.18 7.53 11.70
N GLY A 191 5.88 7.66 10.40
CA GLY A 191 6.78 8.23 9.38
C GLY A 191 7.93 7.32 8.97
N LYS A 192 7.84 6.02 9.22
CA LYS A 192 8.92 5.05 9.03
C LYS A 192 8.63 4.08 7.89
N MET A 193 9.69 3.44 7.40
CA MET A 193 9.62 2.39 6.40
C MET A 193 10.07 1.05 6.99
N PRO A 194 9.45 -0.08 6.63
CA PRO A 194 9.99 -1.37 7.03
C PRO A 194 11.35 -1.59 6.38
N LYS A 195 12.30 -2.15 7.13
CA LYS A 195 13.61 -2.56 6.65
C LYS A 195 13.68 -4.08 6.53
N GLU A 196 13.31 -4.78 7.59
CA GLU A 196 13.17 -6.23 7.60
C GLU A 196 11.92 -6.62 8.39
N THR A 197 11.09 -7.50 7.84
CA THR A 197 9.94 -8.09 8.53
C THR A 197 10.13 -9.59 8.64
N SER A 198 10.07 -10.12 9.86
CA SER A 198 10.02 -11.56 10.14
C SER A 198 8.60 -11.97 10.49
N LEU A 199 8.17 -13.11 9.97
CA LEU A 199 6.93 -13.79 10.32
C LEU A 199 7.26 -15.17 10.86
N ALA A 200 6.77 -15.48 12.05
CA ALA A 200 6.77 -16.83 12.61
C ALA A 200 5.33 -17.35 12.69
N ILE A 201 5.10 -18.58 12.23
CA ILE A 201 3.80 -19.26 12.34
C ILE A 201 4.03 -20.59 13.05
N ARG A 202 3.46 -20.74 14.24
CA ARG A 202 3.47 -22.02 14.94
C ARG A 202 2.42 -22.96 14.33
N ARG A 203 2.82 -24.21 14.15
CA ARG A 203 1.98 -25.32 13.68
C ARG A 203 2.25 -26.53 14.58
N GLY A 204 1.63 -26.53 15.76
CA GLY A 204 1.93 -27.51 16.79
C GLY A 204 3.37 -27.37 17.29
N ILE A 205 4.21 -28.38 17.03
CA ILE A 205 5.64 -28.34 17.43
C ILE A 205 6.55 -27.64 16.42
N ALA A 206 6.09 -27.46 15.17
CA ALA A 206 6.86 -26.81 14.12
C ALA A 206 6.63 -25.30 14.12
N VAL A 207 7.61 -24.54 13.63
CA VAL A 207 7.49 -23.10 13.41
C VAL A 207 7.98 -22.76 12.01
N ASP A 208 7.05 -22.39 11.13
CA ASP A 208 7.39 -21.84 9.82
C ASP A 208 7.91 -20.43 10.03
N ARG A 209 8.99 -20.08 9.33
CA ARG A 209 9.61 -18.76 9.41
C ARG A 209 9.74 -18.17 8.02
N PHE A 210 9.33 -16.92 7.90
CA PHE A 210 9.54 -16.12 6.71
C PHE A 210 10.24 -14.82 7.11
N ARG A 211 11.07 -14.30 6.21
CA ARG A 211 11.75 -13.03 6.39
C ARG A 211 11.63 -12.24 5.10
N SER A 212 11.30 -10.96 5.17
CA SER A 212 11.35 -10.07 4.02
C SER A 212 12.26 -8.89 4.30
N THR A 213 13.06 -8.49 3.31
CA THR A 213 13.88 -7.27 3.35
C THR A 213 13.35 -6.27 2.35
N HIS A 214 13.41 -4.99 2.69
CA HIS A 214 12.93 -3.90 1.86
C HIS A 214 14.03 -2.87 1.68
N GLN A 215 14.34 -2.52 0.42
CA GLN A 215 15.27 -1.47 0.08
C GLN A 215 14.53 -0.35 -0.63
N VAL A 216 14.52 0.83 -0.03
CA VAL A 216 13.85 2.02 -0.57
C VAL A 216 14.87 2.87 -1.33
N ILE A 217 14.54 3.25 -2.57
CA ILE A 217 15.33 4.17 -3.40
C ILE A 217 14.41 5.31 -3.83
N ALA A 218 14.73 6.54 -3.42
CA ALA A 218 13.90 7.74 -3.59
C ALA A 218 13.86 8.31 -5.01
N TYR A 219 14.13 7.49 -6.02
CA TYR A 219 14.03 7.87 -7.43
C TYR A 219 13.76 6.64 -8.31
N LEU A 220 13.27 6.89 -9.52
CA LEU A 220 13.12 5.88 -10.57
C LEU A 220 14.22 6.01 -11.61
N SER A 221 14.88 4.89 -11.90
CA SER A 221 15.86 4.78 -12.98
C SER A 221 15.17 4.74 -14.36
N GLN A 222 15.96 4.83 -15.43
CA GLN A 222 15.44 4.64 -16.79
C GLN A 222 14.94 3.20 -17.03
N SER A 223 15.52 2.21 -16.34
CA SER A 223 15.02 0.84 -16.41
C SER A 223 13.65 0.72 -15.76
N ASP A 224 13.44 1.40 -14.62
CA ASP A 224 12.14 1.40 -13.93
C ASP A 224 11.07 2.07 -14.80
N ARG A 225 11.40 3.18 -15.49
CA ARG A 225 10.48 3.84 -16.43
C ARG A 225 10.06 2.93 -17.59
N LYS A 226 10.99 2.15 -18.14
CA LYS A 226 10.65 1.15 -19.18
C LYS A 226 9.67 0.10 -18.67
N GLN A 227 9.84 -0.37 -17.43
CA GLN A 227 8.91 -1.32 -16.82
C GLN A 227 7.51 -0.72 -16.64
N ILE A 228 7.42 0.57 -16.28
CA ILE A 228 6.15 1.31 -16.23
C ILE A 228 5.50 1.41 -17.60
N GLU A 229 6.26 1.77 -18.65
CA GLU A 229 5.78 1.83 -20.03
C GLU A 229 5.27 0.46 -20.54
N GLU A 230 5.99 -0.62 -20.19
CA GLU A 230 5.58 -1.98 -20.51
C GLU A 230 4.27 -2.36 -19.81
N ALA A 231 4.15 -2.11 -18.51
CA ALA A 231 2.91 -2.32 -17.77
C ALA A 231 1.76 -1.45 -18.34
N GLY A 232 2.04 -0.22 -18.75
CA GLY A 232 1.10 0.66 -19.45
C GLY A 232 0.60 0.07 -20.77
N SER A 233 1.49 -0.58 -21.53
CA SER A 233 1.15 -1.29 -22.76
C SER A 233 0.27 -2.51 -22.47
N MET A 234 0.58 -3.29 -21.43
CA MET A 234 -0.26 -4.41 -20.99
C MET A 234 -1.66 -3.93 -20.59
N LEU A 235 -1.75 -2.82 -19.84
CA LEU A 235 -3.01 -2.18 -19.50
C LEU A 235 -3.79 -1.75 -20.74
N ALA A 236 -3.15 -1.33 -21.83
CA ALA A 236 -3.88 -0.96 -23.04
C ALA A 236 -4.35 -2.19 -23.85
N LEU A 237 -3.54 -3.24 -23.89
CA LEU A 237 -3.65 -4.32 -24.89
C LEU A 237 -4.26 -5.63 -24.36
N TYR A 238 -4.23 -5.87 -23.05
CA TYR A 238 -4.70 -7.13 -22.48
C TYR A 238 -6.23 -7.21 -22.41
N ASN A 239 -6.75 -8.41 -22.66
CA ASN A 239 -8.19 -8.65 -22.63
C ASN A 239 -8.72 -8.71 -21.20
N GLU A 240 -9.84 -8.04 -20.91
CA GLU A 240 -10.47 -8.10 -19.59
C GLU A 240 -11.10 -9.48 -19.35
N VAL A 241 -10.85 -10.05 -18.17
CA VAL A 241 -11.45 -11.29 -17.68
C VAL A 241 -11.86 -11.14 -16.22
N GLY A 242 -12.80 -11.97 -15.77
CA GLY A 242 -13.17 -12.05 -14.36
C GLY A 242 -12.02 -12.57 -13.49
N LEU A 243 -12.01 -12.15 -12.23
CA LEU A 243 -10.94 -12.47 -11.27
C LEU A 243 -10.79 -13.99 -11.04
N GLU A 244 -11.87 -14.75 -11.19
CA GLU A 244 -11.89 -16.21 -11.07
C GLU A 244 -10.97 -16.91 -12.08
N LYS A 245 -10.63 -16.23 -13.18
CA LYS A 245 -9.69 -16.72 -14.21
C LYS A 245 -8.24 -16.33 -13.92
N MET A 246 -7.98 -15.53 -12.89
CA MET A 246 -6.66 -15.03 -12.47
C MET A 246 -6.12 -15.81 -11.26
N GLN A 247 -5.97 -17.13 -11.41
CA GLN A 247 -5.45 -17.99 -10.34
C GLN A 247 -3.91 -18.03 -10.39
N PRO A 248 -3.22 -17.89 -9.23
CA PRO A 248 -1.78 -18.08 -9.15
C PRO A 248 -1.36 -19.49 -9.60
#